data_AF-A0A0G1JIP3-F1
#
_entry.id   AF-A0A0G1JIP3-F1
#
_cell.length_a   1.000
_cell.length_b   1.000
_cell.length_c   1.000
_cell.angle_alpha   90.00
_cell.angle_beta   90.00
_cell.angle_gamma   90.00
#
_symmetry.space_group_name_H-M   'P 1'
#
loop_
_entity.id
_entity.type
_entity.pdbx_description
1 polymer ?
#
loop_
_entity_poly.entity_id
_entity_poly.type
_entity_poly.pdbx_seq_one_letter_code
_entity_poly.pdbx_strand_id
1 'polypeptide(L)'
;MDIFIVELMVVFVAAVVLGMVFRFFKLPSLVGQVVAGFIIGATGIIGHQSVDALKIFSTLGVTLLLFLIGLEGLFLFLFLD
;
A
#
# COMPACT_ATOMS: atom_id res chain seq x y z
N MET A 1 -13.45 -5.85 -20.10
CA MET A 1 -12.62 -5.31 -19.01
C MET A 1 -11.76 -6.44 -18.50
N ASP A 2 -10.45 -6.27 -18.47
CA ASP A 2 -9.53 -7.28 -17.95
C ASP A 2 -9.80 -7.51 -16.46
N ILE A 3 -10.00 -8.78 -16.07
CA ILE A 3 -10.28 -9.19 -14.68
C ILE A 3 -9.22 -8.62 -13.72
N PHE A 4 -7.97 -8.54 -14.18
CA PHE A 4 -6.84 -7.99 -13.44
C PHE A 4 -7.04 -6.52 -12.99
N ILE A 5 -7.52 -5.64 -13.88
CA ILE A 5 -7.74 -4.22 -13.54
C ILE A 5 -8.81 -4.08 -12.45
N VAL A 6 -9.83 -4.94 -12.50
CA VAL A 6 -10.93 -4.94 -11.54
C VAL A 6 -10.42 -5.39 -10.17
N GLU A 7 -9.61 -6.44 -10.10
CA GLU A 7 -8.99 -6.91 -8.86
C GLU A 7 -8.10 -5.83 -8.23
N LEU A 8 -7.26 -5.15 -9.02
CA LEU A 8 -6.47 -4.02 -8.53
C LEU A 8 -7.36 -2.90 -7.99
N MET A 9 -8.40 -2.51 -8.74
CA MET A 9 -9.35 -1.50 -8.29
C MET A 9 -9.99 -1.87 -6.96
N VAL A 10 -10.42 -3.13 -6.79
CA VAL A 10 -10.99 -3.62 -5.52
C VAL A 10 -9.98 -3.49 -4.38
N VAL A 11 -8.72 -3.89 -4.59
CA VAL A 11 -7.65 -3.77 -3.58
C VAL A 11 -7.41 -2.32 -3.19
N PHE A 12 -7.27 -1.42 -4.17
CA PHE A 12 -7.04 0.01 -3.91
C PHE A 12 -8.22 0.66 -3.20
N VAL A 13 -9.44 0.42 -3.67
CA VAL A 13 -10.66 0.97 -3.06
C VAL A 13 -10.81 0.47 -1.63
N ALA A 14 -10.64 -0.84 -1.40
CA ALA A 14 -10.71 -1.40 -0.05
C ALA A 14 -9.64 -0.81 0.89
N ALA A 15 -8.40 -0.62 0.41
CA ALA A 15 -7.34 0.02 1.17
C ALA A 15 -7.67 1.47 1.55
N VAL A 16 -8.23 2.25 0.62
CA VAL A 16 -8.66 3.64 0.88
C VAL A 16 -9.84 3.69 1.84
N VAL A 17 -10.86 2.87 1.64
CA VAL A 17 -12.05 2.81 2.48
C VAL A 17 -11.67 2.42 3.91
N LEU A 18 -10.90 1.34 4.10
CA LEU A 18 -10.45 0.93 5.43
C LEU A 18 -9.47 1.93 6.05
N GLY A 19 -8.58 2.53 5.26
CA GLY A 19 -7.71 3.63 5.74
C GLY A 19 -8.52 4.81 6.27
N MET A 20 -9.60 5.19 5.59
CA MET A 20 -10.50 6.25 6.01
C MET A 20 -11.30 5.86 7.27
N VAL A 21 -11.79 4.63 7.35
CA VAL A 21 -12.48 4.11 8.54
C VAL A 21 -11.53 4.13 9.75
N PHE A 22 -10.30 3.65 9.61
CA PHE A 22 -9.32 3.63 10.69
C PHE A 22 -8.88 5.03 11.11
N ARG A 23 -8.84 5.98 10.17
CA ARG A 23 -8.60 7.39 10.48
C ARG A 23 -9.68 7.97 11.39
N PHE A 24 -10.94 7.53 11.26
CA PHE A 24 -12.02 7.92 12.17
C PHE A 24 -11.78 7.44 13.62
N PHE A 25 -11.13 6.29 13.77
CA PHE A 25 -10.74 5.72 15.06
C PHE A 25 -9.44 6.30 15.65
N LYS A 26 -8.92 7.42 15.11
CA LYS A 26 -7.64 8.04 15.49
C LYS A 26 -6.41 7.15 15.27
N LEU A 27 -6.53 6.11 14.45
CA LEU A 27 -5.42 5.24 14.08
C LEU A 27 -4.72 5.79 12.82
N PRO A 28 -3.41 5.52 12.63
CA PRO A 28 -2.73 5.86 11.38
C PRO A 28 -3.42 5.17 10.20
N SER A 29 -3.67 5.93 9.11
CA SER A 29 -4.30 5.39 7.90
C SER A 29 -3.58 4.17 7.33
N LEU A 30 -2.25 4.12 7.50
CA LEU A 30 -1.41 3.00 7.10
C LEU A 30 -1.88 1.67 7.71
N VAL A 31 -2.31 1.68 8.98
CA VAL A 31 -2.81 0.47 9.66
C VAL A 31 -4.06 -0.04 8.95
N GLY A 32 -5.01 0.85 8.60
CA GLY A 32 -6.21 0.47 7.87
C GLY A 32 -5.90 -0.09 6.47
N GLN A 33 -4.92 0.48 5.78
CA GLN A 33 -4.49 -0.01 4.46
C GLN A 33 -3.84 -1.41 4.54
N VAL A 34 -3.02 -1.66 5.57
CA VAL A 34 -2.41 -2.98 5.81
C VAL A 34 -3.48 -4.02 6.18
N VAL A 35 -4.43 -3.66 7.03
CA VAL A 35 -5.56 -4.52 7.40
C VAL A 35 -6.43 -4.86 6.19
N ALA A 36 -6.65 -3.90 5.28
CA ALA A 36 -7.33 -4.16 4.01
C ALA A 36 -6.61 -5.21 3.18
N GLY A 37 -5.30 -5.05 2.99
CA GLY A 37 -4.47 -6.02 2.28
C GLY A 37 -4.51 -7.40 2.94
N PHE A 38 -4.50 -7.46 4.28
CA PHE A 38 -4.60 -8.71 5.04
C PHE A 38 -5.94 -9.41 4.83
N ILE A 39 -7.06 -8.69 4.92
CA ILE A 39 -8.40 -9.25 4.71
C ILE A 39 -8.56 -9.80 3.29
N ILE A 40 -8.11 -9.03 2.29
CA ILE A 40 -8.21 -9.44 0.89
C ILE A 40 -7.25 -10.61 0.58
N GLY A 41 -6.04 -10.59 1.15
CA GLY A 41 -5.08 -11.68 1.04
C GLY A 41 -5.60 -12.97 1.67
N ALA A 42 -6.21 -12.90 2.86
CA ALA A 42 -6.74 -14.07 3.57
C ALA A 42 -7.97 -14.69 2.88
N THR A 43 -8.76 -13.89 2.17
CA THR A 43 -9.96 -14.35 1.46
C THR A 43 -9.64 -15.01 0.12
N GLY A 44 -8.42 -14.87 -0.40
CA GLY A 44 -7.98 -15.56 -1.62
C GLY A 44 -8.77 -15.18 -2.88
N ILE A 45 -9.43 -14.01 -2.87
CA ILE A 45 -10.30 -13.53 -3.96
C ILE A 45 -9.49 -13.12 -5.20
N ILE A 46 -8.17 -12.99 -5.06
CA ILE A 46 -7.25 -12.50 -6.10
C ILE A 46 -6.62 -13.69 -6.84
N GLY A 47 -6.66 -13.69 -8.17
CA GLY A 47 -5.99 -14.68 -9.00
C GLY A 47 -4.45 -14.66 -8.89
N HIS A 48 -3.81 -15.82 -9.07
CA HIS A 48 -2.34 -15.96 -8.96
C HIS A 48 -1.55 -14.93 -9.81
N GLN A 49 -1.98 -14.69 -11.05
CA GLN A 49 -1.33 -13.70 -11.92
C GLN A 49 -1.39 -12.28 -11.35
N SER A 50 -2.48 -11.95 -10.67
CA SER A 50 -2.71 -10.65 -10.07
C SER A 50 -1.87 -10.45 -8.81
N VAL A 51 -1.60 -11.53 -8.07
CA VAL A 51 -0.68 -11.53 -6.92
C VAL A 51 0.76 -11.24 -7.34
N ASP A 52 1.24 -11.83 -8.44
CA ASP A 52 2.59 -11.59 -8.96
C ASP A 52 2.79 -10.12 -9.36
N ALA A 53 1.82 -9.54 -10.07
CA ALA A 53 1.84 -8.13 -10.41
C ALA A 53 1.82 -7.25 -9.14
N LEU A 54 0.94 -7.55 -8.17
CA LEU A 54 0.84 -6.80 -6.92
C LEU A 54 2.13 -6.84 -6.09
N LYS A 55 2.88 -7.96 -6.15
CA LYS A 55 4.20 -8.11 -5.52
C LYS A 55 5.24 -7.18 -6.14
N ILE A 56 5.25 -7.05 -7.47
CA ILE A 56 6.12 -6.10 -8.18
C ILE A 56 5.77 -4.68 -7.74
N PHE A 57 4.50 -4.29 -7.78
CA PHE A 57 4.05 -2.97 -7.32
C PHE A 57 4.41 -2.68 -5.86
N SER A 58 4.28 -3.66 -4.97
CA SER A 58 4.62 -3.53 -3.55
C SER A 58 6.13 -3.31 -3.36
N THR A 59 6.94 -4.04 -4.12
CA THR A 59 8.40 -3.88 -4.10
C THR A 59 8.78 -2.48 -4.57
N LEU A 60 8.23 -2.04 -5.71
CA LEU A 60 8.44 -0.69 -6.22
C LEU A 60 7.99 0.39 -5.23
N GLY A 61 6.82 0.23 -4.62
CA GLY A 61 6.29 1.18 -3.64
C GLY A 61 7.20 1.32 -2.42
N VAL A 62 7.64 0.20 -1.83
CA VAL A 62 8.56 0.22 -0.68
C VAL A 62 9.93 0.76 -1.07
N THR A 63 10.48 0.39 -2.23
CA THR A 63 11.76 0.92 -2.70
C THR A 63 11.70 2.43 -2.91
N LEU A 64 10.63 2.96 -3.54
CA LEU A 64 10.43 4.39 -3.70
C LEU A 64 10.25 5.10 -2.34
N LEU A 65 9.54 4.49 -1.41
CA LEU A 65 9.35 5.04 -0.06
C LEU A 65 10.69 5.13 0.70
N LEU A 66 11.49 4.06 0.67
CA LEU A 66 12.83 4.05 1.30
C LEU A 66 13.79 5.03 0.61
N PHE A 67 13.70 5.17 -0.71
CA PHE A 67 14.47 6.17 -1.45
C PHE A 67 14.11 7.60 -1.02
N LEU A 68 12.82 7.90 -0.88
CA LEU A 68 12.35 9.21 -0.42
C LEU A 68 12.79 9.50 1.03
N ILE A 69 12.65 8.51 1.93
CA ILE A 69 13.13 8.60 3.31
C ILE A 69 14.64 8.87 3.35
N GLY A 70 15.41 8.20 2.49
CA GLY A 70 16.85 8.43 2.36
C GLY A 70 17.18 9.84 1.85
N LEU A 71 16.44 10.35 0.87
CA LEU A 71 16.60 11.70 0.32
C LEU A 71 16.29 12.78 1.38
N GLU A 72 15.19 12.61 2.12
CA GLU A 72 14.79 13.52 3.19
C GLU A 72 15.78 13.50 4.35
N GLY A 73 16.21 12.31 4.78
CA GLY A 73 17.22 12.15 5.82
C GLY A 73 18.57 12.76 5.45
N LEU A 74 19.02 12.58 4.20
CA LEU A 74 20.27 13.17 3.69
C LEU A 74 20.20 14.70 3.66
N PHE A 75 19.08 15.25 3.18
CA PHE A 75 18.87 16.69 3.13
C PHE A 75 18.88 17.31 4.53
N LEU A 76 18.23 16.65 5.50
CA LEU A 76 18.15 17.11 6.88
C LEU A 76 19.53 17.08 7.57
N PHE A 77 20.36 16.06 7.31
CA PHE A 77 21.71 15.96 7.88
C PHE A 77 22.68 17.04 7.34
N LEU A 78 22.57 17.43 6.07
CA LEU A 78 23.49 18.39 5.43
C LEU A 78 23.23 19.86 5.81
N PHE A 79 22.03 20.19 6.31
CA PHE A 79 21.63 21.57 6.63
C PHE A 79 21.46 21.84 8.13
N LEU A 80 21.46 20.80 8.97
CA LEU A 80 21.22 20.90 10.42
C LEU A 80 22.48 20.66 11.27
N ASP A 81 23.62 20.35 10.64
CA ASP A 81 24.98 20.33 11.18
C ASP A 81 25.82 21.40 10.45
#